data_AF-G0QIE2-F1
#
_entry.id   AF-G0QIE2-F1
#
_cell.length_a   1.000
_cell.length_b   1.000
_cell.length_c   1.000
_cell.angle_alpha   90.00
_cell.angle_beta   90.00
_cell.angle_gamma   90.00
#
_symmetry.space_group_name_H-M   'P 1'
#
loop_
_entity.id
_entity.type
_entity.pdbx_description
1 polymer ?
#
loop_
_entity_poly.entity_id
_entity_poly.type
_entity_poly.pdbx_seq_one_letter_code
_entity_poly.pdbx_strand_id
1 'polypeptide(L)'
;MDDQLVVIFGGTGDLARKKLLPALRKLYDQGIDQPVLLVGRSNSDIHEYIQDMGIEDYEDSFLDNLYYLSLDVKTGDPEDLRSKVESVSNEYEIDTNYAFYLALPYFLFTYTSSLIQDAGLDTDSSKIAFEKPFGKNLETAQRINQEIDGFSEKQIFRVDHYLGKELVENILTLRFSNPLFQKIWDTESVKNVQITMAEDMGVDGRTGYYDEAGAIKDVFQNHLLQVLSLTAMKQPDSSDRRRRKG
;
A
#
# COMPACT_ATOMS: atom_id res chain seq x y z
N MET A 1 -4.06 3.99 18.68
CA MET A 1 -3.22 3.19 17.78
C MET A 1 -1.95 2.95 18.54
N ASP A 2 -1.48 1.72 18.61
CA ASP A 2 -0.14 1.47 19.13
C ASP A 2 0.85 2.10 18.14
N ASP A 3 1.90 2.73 18.66
CA ASP A 3 2.93 3.35 17.84
C ASP A 3 3.56 2.29 16.92
N GLN A 4 3.82 2.68 15.68
CA GLN A 4 4.30 1.78 14.64
C GLN A 4 5.37 2.50 13.82
N LEU A 5 6.40 1.76 13.40
CA LEU A 5 7.40 2.28 12.48
C LEU A 5 6.98 1.94 11.06
N VAL A 6 6.84 2.97 10.22
CA VAL A 6 6.54 2.78 8.80
C VAL A 6 7.84 2.68 8.04
N VAL A 7 8.08 1.57 7.34
CA VAL A 7 9.29 1.35 6.54
C VAL A 7 8.92 1.33 5.06
N ILE A 8 9.36 2.32 4.29
CA ILE A 8 9.05 2.45 2.85
C ILE A 8 10.25 2.02 2.02
N PHE A 9 10.16 0.84 1.40
CA PHE A 9 11.12 0.43 0.39
C PHE A 9 10.83 1.11 -0.94
N GLY A 10 11.86 1.66 -1.59
CA GLY A 10 11.69 2.50 -2.77
C GLY A 10 11.34 3.94 -2.42
N GLY A 11 11.89 4.44 -1.30
CA GLY A 11 11.57 5.77 -0.75
C GLY A 11 11.85 6.94 -1.70
N THR A 12 12.72 6.77 -2.69
CA THR A 12 13.06 7.77 -3.73
C THR A 12 12.19 7.67 -4.98
N GLY A 13 11.27 6.71 -5.03
CA GLY A 13 10.42 6.44 -6.18
C GLY A 13 9.29 7.46 -6.36
N ASP A 14 8.75 7.50 -7.58
CA ASP A 14 7.66 8.38 -7.98
C ASP A 14 6.39 8.22 -7.09
N LEU A 15 6.09 6.98 -6.68
CA LEU A 15 4.97 6.68 -5.78
C LEU A 15 5.20 7.28 -4.39
N ALA A 16 6.41 7.13 -3.85
CA ALA A 16 6.76 7.71 -2.55
C ALA A 16 6.63 9.23 -2.58
N ARG A 17 7.19 9.87 -3.61
CA ARG A 17 7.15 11.32 -3.80
C ARG A 17 5.74 11.88 -3.98
N LYS A 18 4.98 11.32 -4.92
CA LYS A 18 3.71 11.90 -5.38
C LYS A 18 2.51 11.49 -4.52
N LYS A 19 2.62 10.42 -3.73
CA LYS A 19 1.49 9.83 -3.00
C LYS A 19 1.79 9.55 -1.53
N LEU A 20 2.84 8.79 -1.22
CA LEU A 20 3.05 8.31 0.16
C LEU A 20 3.49 9.44 1.09
N LEU A 21 4.51 10.22 0.73
CA LEU A 21 4.97 11.34 1.56
C LEU A 21 3.88 12.39 1.79
N PRO A 22 3.13 12.87 0.78
CA PRO A 22 2.00 13.76 1.02
C PRO A 22 0.91 13.14 1.92
N ALA A 23 0.65 11.83 1.80
CA ALA A 23 -0.32 11.16 2.64
C ALA A 23 0.16 11.05 4.10
N LEU A 24 1.43 10.70 4.32
CA LEU A 24 2.06 10.67 5.64
C LEU A 24 2.07 12.05 6.29
N ARG A 25 2.39 13.09 5.52
CA ARG A 25 2.32 14.47 5.99
C ARG A 25 0.91 14.85 6.46
N LYS A 26 -0.11 14.49 5.68
CA LYS A 26 -1.51 14.72 6.06
C LYS A 26 -1.92 13.95 7.33
N LEU A 27 -1.39 12.74 7.52
CA LEU A 27 -1.63 11.96 8.74
C LEU A 27 -0.93 12.60 9.95
N TYR A 28 0.29 13.09 9.77
CA TYR A 28 1.02 13.86 10.78
C TYR A 28 0.24 15.09 11.22
N ASP A 29 -0.28 15.88 10.28
CA ASP A 29 -1.13 17.06 10.56
C ASP A 29 -2.42 16.70 11.33
N GLN A 30 -2.84 15.43 11.30
CA GLN A 30 -3.99 14.90 12.04
C GLN A 30 -3.62 14.30 13.41
N GLY A 31 -2.35 14.41 13.82
CA GLY A 31 -1.83 13.88 15.07
C GLY A 31 -1.46 12.40 15.02
N ILE A 32 -1.20 11.85 13.82
CA ILE A 32 -0.63 10.51 13.63
C ILE A 32 0.83 10.70 13.22
N ASP A 33 1.71 10.83 14.21
CA ASP A 33 3.10 11.28 14.09
C ASP A 33 4.11 10.13 14.14
N GLN A 34 3.79 9.04 13.47
CA GLN A 34 4.62 7.83 13.44
C GLN A 34 5.97 8.06 12.73
N PRO A 35 7.08 7.46 13.22
CA PRO A 35 8.36 7.53 12.53
C PRO A 35 8.30 6.79 11.20
N VAL A 36 9.03 7.32 10.21
CA VAL A 36 9.08 6.77 8.86
C VAL A 36 10.52 6.52 8.46
N LEU A 37 10.87 5.26 8.18
CA LEU A 37 12.15 4.87 7.61
C LEU A 37 12.01 4.66 6.10
N LEU A 38 12.69 5.50 5.33
CA LEU A 38 12.77 5.43 3.88
C LEU A 38 14.00 4.59 3.49
N VAL A 39 13.79 3.54 2.70
CA VAL A 39 14.87 2.69 2.18
C VAL A 39 15.02 2.94 0.68
N GLY A 40 16.22 3.34 0.27
CA GLY A 40 16.54 3.70 -1.12
C GLY A 40 18.00 3.44 -1.45
N ARG A 41 18.40 3.71 -2.70
CA ARG A 41 19.80 3.52 -3.15
C ARG A 41 20.49 4.80 -3.59
N SER A 42 19.72 5.86 -3.79
CA SER A 42 20.18 7.05 -4.53
C SER A 42 20.85 8.07 -3.61
N ASN A 43 20.34 8.23 -2.40
CA ASN A 43 20.85 9.19 -1.43
C ASN A 43 21.74 8.48 -0.41
N SER A 44 22.68 9.22 0.17
CA SER A 44 23.58 8.74 1.21
C SER A 44 22.99 8.92 2.62
N ASP A 45 22.19 9.97 2.83
CA ASP A 45 21.54 10.28 4.11
C ASP A 45 20.18 10.97 3.94
N ILE A 46 19.55 11.32 5.07
CA ILE A 46 18.24 11.98 5.10
C ILE A 46 18.27 13.42 4.58
N HIS A 47 19.38 14.15 4.74
CA HIS A 47 19.47 15.53 4.25
C HIS A 47 19.48 15.55 2.73
N GLU A 48 20.28 14.68 2.10
CA GLU A 48 20.29 14.51 0.66
C GLU A 48 18.95 14.01 0.13
N TYR A 49 18.29 13.11 0.87
CA TYR A 49 16.93 12.65 0.54
C TYR A 49 15.92 13.80 0.53
N ILE A 50 15.88 14.62 1.58
CA ILE A 50 14.95 15.75 1.71
C ILE A 50 15.12 16.72 0.52
N GLN A 51 16.36 17.00 0.15
CA GLN A 51 16.68 17.86 -1.00
C GLN A 51 16.25 17.25 -2.34
N ASP A 52 16.59 15.98 -2.59
CA ASP A 52 16.25 15.30 -3.86
C ASP A 52 14.73 15.17 -4.05
N MET A 53 14.01 14.92 -2.96
CA MET A 53 12.55 14.79 -2.97
C MET A 53 11.85 16.14 -3.12
N GLY A 54 12.54 17.26 -2.85
CA GLY A 54 11.99 18.61 -2.93
C GLY A 54 10.97 18.87 -1.81
N ILE A 55 11.27 18.43 -0.60
CA ILE A 55 10.38 18.53 0.58
C ILE A 55 10.98 19.41 1.69
N GLU A 56 11.96 20.25 1.35
CA GLU A 56 12.65 21.14 2.30
C GLU A 56 11.70 22.14 2.99
N ASP A 57 10.60 22.49 2.32
CA ASP A 57 9.61 23.44 2.84
C ASP A 57 8.60 22.79 3.81
N TYR A 58 8.71 21.49 4.09
CA TYR A 58 7.88 20.83 5.10
C TYR A 58 8.30 21.27 6.51
N GLU A 59 7.36 21.29 7.45
CA GLU A 59 7.69 21.65 8.84
C GLU A 59 8.75 20.72 9.43
N ASP A 60 9.74 21.33 10.12
CA ASP A 60 10.89 20.63 10.71
C ASP A 60 10.47 19.42 11.56
N SER A 61 9.40 19.56 12.35
CA SER A 61 8.92 18.48 13.23
C SER A 61 8.37 17.26 12.48
N PHE A 62 7.95 17.41 11.22
CA PHE A 62 7.62 16.26 10.37
C PHE A 62 8.90 15.65 9.76
N LEU A 63 9.85 16.50 9.35
CA LEU A 63 11.12 16.06 8.78
C LEU A 63 11.97 15.29 9.80
N ASP A 64 11.90 15.68 11.08
CA ASP A 64 12.56 14.99 12.20
C ASP A 64 12.06 13.55 12.39
N ASN A 65 10.83 13.26 11.97
CA ASN A 65 10.27 11.90 12.01
C ASN A 65 10.67 11.05 10.80
N LEU A 66 11.41 11.61 9.83
CA LEU A 66 11.88 10.90 8.65
C LEU A 66 13.32 10.41 8.84
N TYR A 67 13.52 9.15 8.54
CA TYR A 67 14.83 8.49 8.56
C TYR A 67 15.11 7.92 7.19
N TYR A 68 16.37 7.86 6.80
CA TYR A 68 16.77 7.27 5.53
C TYR A 68 17.82 6.18 5.73
N LEU A 69 17.71 5.11 4.95
CA LEU A 69 18.69 4.02 4.83
C LEU A 69 19.05 3.81 3.37
N SER A 70 20.33 3.98 3.05
CA SER A 70 20.88 3.61 1.75
C SER A 70 21.13 2.10 1.70
N LEU A 71 20.26 1.34 1.03
CA LEU A 71 20.35 -0.11 0.92
C LEU A 71 19.76 -0.62 -0.41
N ASP A 72 20.50 -1.51 -1.09
CA ASP A 72 19.98 -2.25 -2.26
C ASP A 72 19.33 -3.55 -1.78
N VAL A 73 18.03 -3.72 -2.00
CA VAL A 73 17.30 -4.91 -1.53
C VAL A 73 17.81 -6.24 -2.09
N LYS A 74 18.59 -6.23 -3.19
CA LYS A 74 19.15 -7.46 -3.77
C LYS A 74 20.47 -7.88 -3.14
N THR A 75 21.25 -6.94 -2.62
CA THR A 75 22.64 -7.18 -2.20
C THR A 75 22.97 -6.60 -0.83
N GLY A 76 22.04 -5.87 -0.23
CA GLY A 76 22.19 -5.24 1.07
C GLY A 76 22.26 -6.28 2.18
N ASP A 77 22.93 -5.92 3.26
CA ASP A 77 23.06 -6.75 4.44
C ASP A 77 21.77 -6.65 5.27
N PRO A 78 21.11 -7.77 5.62
CA PRO A 78 19.99 -7.77 6.57
C PRO A 78 20.35 -7.09 7.91
N GLU A 79 21.61 -7.14 8.34
CA GLU A 79 22.09 -6.50 9.56
C GLU A 79 21.95 -4.97 9.52
N ASP A 80 22.22 -4.34 8.37
CA ASP A 80 22.10 -2.90 8.19
C ASP A 80 20.64 -2.46 8.34
N LEU A 81 19.72 -3.25 7.75
CA LEU A 81 18.29 -3.02 7.88
C LEU A 81 17.84 -3.19 9.34
N ARG A 82 18.20 -4.31 9.99
CA ARG A 82 17.84 -4.58 11.38
C ARG A 82 18.34 -3.48 12.31
N SER A 83 19.63 -3.15 12.22
CA SER A 83 20.26 -2.13 13.06
C SER A 83 19.57 -0.78 12.92
N LYS A 84 19.21 -0.39 11.68
CA LYS A 84 18.54 0.89 11.44
C LYS A 84 17.10 0.88 11.95
N VAL A 85 16.36 -0.20 11.73
CA VAL A 85 15.00 -0.37 12.25
C VAL A 85 15.00 -0.33 13.77
N GLU A 86 15.83 -1.13 14.44
CA GLU A 86 15.95 -1.15 15.90
C GLU A 86 16.38 0.22 16.45
N SER A 87 17.32 0.91 15.80
CA SER A 87 17.73 2.26 16.21
C SER A 87 16.57 3.25 16.23
N VAL A 88 15.72 3.24 15.20
CA VAL A 88 14.56 4.14 15.12
C VAL A 88 13.49 3.67 16.10
N SER A 89 13.19 2.37 16.13
CA SER A 89 12.18 1.80 17.02
C SER A 89 12.48 2.10 18.50
N ASN A 90 13.74 2.03 18.92
CA ASN A 90 14.17 2.37 20.29
C ASN A 90 13.96 3.85 20.64
N GLU A 91 14.07 4.76 19.68
CA GLU A 91 13.85 6.20 19.89
C GLU A 91 12.37 6.51 20.19
N TYR A 92 11.44 5.70 19.68
CA TYR A 92 9.99 5.86 19.82
C TYR A 92 9.33 4.78 20.70
N GLU A 93 10.13 3.98 21.43
CA GLU A 93 9.64 2.89 22.27
C GLU A 93 8.74 1.87 21.53
N ILE A 94 9.00 1.65 20.24
CA ILE A 94 8.31 0.69 19.38
C ILE A 94 8.99 -0.67 19.53
N ASP A 95 8.24 -1.71 19.91
CA ASP A 95 8.81 -3.05 20.13
C ASP A 95 8.88 -3.87 18.84
N THR A 96 7.72 -4.22 18.26
CA THR A 96 7.65 -5.15 17.12
C THR A 96 6.66 -4.73 16.02
N ASN A 97 5.99 -3.58 16.16
CA ASN A 97 4.92 -3.16 15.26
C ASN A 97 5.48 -2.41 14.04
N TYR A 98 5.81 -3.16 12.99
CA TYR A 98 6.38 -2.61 11.76
C TYR A 98 5.39 -2.63 10.60
N ALA A 99 5.30 -1.53 9.87
CA ALA A 99 4.49 -1.43 8.66
C ALA A 99 5.40 -1.25 7.44
N PHE A 100 5.69 -2.35 6.75
CA PHE A 100 6.50 -2.35 5.54
C PHE A 100 5.65 -1.97 4.33
N TYR A 101 6.06 -0.96 3.57
CA TYR A 101 5.43 -0.57 2.32
C TYR A 101 6.42 -0.74 1.16
N LEU A 102 6.11 -1.62 0.22
CA LEU A 102 6.95 -1.93 -0.92
C LEU A 102 6.54 -1.04 -2.10
N ALA A 103 7.08 0.16 -2.14
CA ALA A 103 6.96 1.08 -3.27
C ALA A 103 7.99 0.73 -4.38
N LEU A 104 8.10 -0.55 -4.69
CA LEU A 104 9.08 -1.13 -5.60
C LEU A 104 8.39 -1.87 -6.76
N PRO A 105 9.07 -2.07 -7.90
CA PRO A 105 8.62 -3.02 -8.91
C PRO A 105 8.45 -4.44 -8.35
N TYR A 106 7.41 -5.16 -8.78
CA TYR A 106 7.06 -6.49 -8.25
C TYR A 106 8.19 -7.53 -8.28
N PHE A 107 9.11 -7.45 -9.24
CA PHE A 107 10.25 -8.39 -9.33
C PHE A 107 11.27 -8.22 -8.18
N LEU A 108 11.13 -7.19 -7.34
CA LEU A 108 11.94 -6.97 -6.14
C LEU A 108 11.26 -7.49 -4.87
N PHE A 109 10.00 -7.93 -4.93
CA PHE A 109 9.26 -8.30 -3.73
C PHE A 109 9.87 -9.50 -3.01
N THR A 110 10.32 -10.52 -3.74
CA THR A 110 11.00 -11.68 -3.15
C THR A 110 12.25 -11.25 -2.39
N TYR A 111 13.13 -10.47 -3.03
CA TYR A 111 14.37 -9.99 -2.42
C TYR A 111 14.08 -9.16 -1.17
N THR A 112 13.08 -8.29 -1.24
CA THR A 112 12.69 -7.43 -0.12
C THR A 112 12.08 -8.25 1.03
N SER A 113 11.21 -9.21 0.72
CA SER A 113 10.60 -10.10 1.72
C SER A 113 11.67 -10.95 2.40
N SER A 114 12.58 -11.57 1.65
CA SER A 114 13.70 -12.34 2.20
C SER A 114 14.61 -11.46 3.06
N LEU A 115 14.93 -10.24 2.62
CA LEU A 115 15.73 -9.31 3.41
C LEU A 115 15.08 -8.98 4.76
N ILE A 116 13.76 -8.76 4.79
CA ILE A 116 13.01 -8.50 6.03
C ILE A 116 13.04 -9.72 6.96
N GLN A 117 12.84 -10.92 6.41
CA GLN A 117 12.88 -12.18 7.18
C GLN A 117 14.28 -12.48 7.73
N ASP A 118 15.31 -12.33 6.90
CA ASP A 118 16.71 -12.54 7.28
C ASP A 118 17.14 -11.51 8.35
N ALA A 119 16.55 -10.31 8.33
CA ALA A 119 16.73 -9.30 9.38
C ALA A 119 15.93 -9.63 10.66
N GLY A 120 15.06 -10.65 10.66
CA GLY A 120 14.22 -11.03 11.80
C GLY A 120 13.12 -10.02 12.12
N LEU A 121 12.71 -9.24 11.12
CA LEU A 121 11.75 -8.14 11.26
C LEU A 121 10.31 -8.55 10.85
N ASP A 122 10.09 -9.79 10.43
CA ASP A 122 8.80 -10.39 10.08
C ASP A 122 8.01 -10.88 11.31
N THR A 123 7.88 -10.00 12.31
CA THR A 123 7.19 -10.30 13.57
C THR A 123 5.68 -10.55 13.37
N ASP A 124 5.01 -11.17 14.35
CA ASP A 124 3.56 -11.42 14.31
C ASP A 124 2.70 -10.14 14.15
N SER A 125 3.21 -9.00 14.62
CA SER A 125 2.57 -7.68 14.54
C SER A 125 2.94 -6.92 13.26
N SER A 126 3.98 -7.37 12.55
CA SER A 126 4.44 -6.75 11.32
C SER A 126 3.42 -6.92 10.19
N LYS A 127 3.28 -5.87 9.39
CA LYS A 127 2.38 -5.81 8.24
C LYS A 127 3.18 -5.43 7.00
N ILE A 128 2.79 -5.99 5.86
CA ILE A 128 3.42 -5.70 4.58
C ILE A 128 2.36 -5.24 3.58
N ALA A 129 2.61 -4.10 2.93
CA ALA A 129 1.74 -3.51 1.94
C ALA A 129 2.48 -3.33 0.61
N PHE A 130 1.79 -3.58 -0.50
CA PHE A 130 2.35 -3.39 -1.84
C PHE A 130 1.27 -3.08 -2.88
N GLU A 131 1.66 -2.32 -3.90
CA GLU A 131 0.79 -1.88 -4.98
C GLU A 131 0.86 -2.80 -6.20
N LYS A 132 -0.16 -2.66 -7.05
CA LYS A 132 -0.21 -3.29 -8.37
C LYS A 132 1.02 -2.91 -9.23
N PRO A 133 1.44 -3.75 -10.20
CA PRO A 133 0.77 -4.97 -10.67
C PRO A 133 1.06 -6.21 -9.83
N PHE A 134 0.02 -6.98 -9.52
CA PHE A 134 0.10 -8.29 -8.84
C PHE A 134 0.44 -9.42 -9.83
N GLY A 135 1.42 -9.18 -10.71
CA GLY A 135 1.78 -10.09 -11.80
C GLY A 135 1.08 -9.75 -13.13
N LYS A 136 1.44 -10.49 -14.18
CA LYS A 136 0.91 -10.31 -15.56
C LYS A 136 -0.18 -11.33 -15.92
N ASN A 137 -0.33 -12.39 -15.14
CA ASN A 137 -1.27 -13.51 -15.31
C ASN A 137 -1.45 -14.27 -13.97
N LEU A 138 -2.33 -15.29 -13.95
CA LEU A 138 -2.59 -16.09 -12.74
C LEU A 138 -1.31 -16.72 -12.16
N GLU A 139 -0.47 -17.31 -13.01
CA GLU A 139 0.77 -17.99 -12.59
C GLU A 139 1.72 -17.03 -11.88
N THR A 140 1.99 -15.86 -12.48
CA THR A 140 2.85 -14.83 -11.88
C THR A 140 2.23 -14.21 -10.63
N ALA A 141 0.90 -14.08 -10.56
CA ALA A 141 0.21 -13.62 -9.36
C ALA A 141 0.33 -14.61 -8.20
N GLN A 142 0.16 -15.91 -8.49
CA GLN A 142 0.38 -16.99 -7.52
C GLN A 142 1.83 -17.01 -7.04
N ARG A 143 2.78 -16.82 -7.96
CA ARG A 143 4.19 -16.75 -7.61
C ARG A 143 4.50 -15.55 -6.71
N ILE A 144 4.01 -14.35 -7.01
CA ILE A 144 4.18 -13.18 -6.13
C ILE A 144 3.62 -13.44 -4.73
N ASN A 145 2.47 -14.10 -4.62
CA ASN A 145 1.92 -14.46 -3.31
C ASN A 145 2.77 -15.48 -2.56
N GLN A 146 3.46 -16.38 -3.27
CA GLN A 146 4.41 -17.33 -2.68
C GLN A 146 5.75 -16.67 -2.34
N GLU A 147 6.15 -15.63 -3.06
CA GLU A 147 7.38 -14.87 -2.83
C GLU A 147 7.31 -13.98 -1.57
N ILE A 148 6.13 -13.84 -0.96
CA ILE A 148 5.88 -13.14 0.32
C ILE A 148 5.42 -14.18 1.36
N ASP A 149 6.19 -15.25 1.53
CA ASP A 149 5.87 -16.43 2.34
C ASP A 149 6.02 -16.24 3.85
N GLY A 150 6.85 -15.29 4.30
CA GLY A 150 7.07 -14.99 5.72
C GLY A 150 5.93 -14.22 6.40
N PHE A 151 4.94 -13.75 5.62
CA PHE A 151 3.79 -13.04 6.16
C PHE A 151 2.53 -13.88 6.02
N SER A 152 1.76 -13.97 7.10
CA SER A 152 0.42 -14.55 7.02
C SER A 152 -0.52 -13.65 6.22
N GLU A 153 -1.59 -14.21 5.65
CA GLU A 153 -2.56 -13.45 4.84
C GLU A 153 -3.19 -12.26 5.61
N LYS A 154 -3.21 -12.29 6.94
CA LYS A 154 -3.70 -11.17 7.77
C LYS A 154 -2.73 -9.99 7.85
N GLN A 155 -1.45 -10.25 7.60
CA GLN A 155 -0.37 -9.25 7.62
C GLN A 155 -0.16 -8.63 6.23
N ILE A 156 -0.74 -9.23 5.18
CA ILE A 156 -0.56 -8.80 3.80
C ILE A 156 -1.68 -7.84 3.35
N PHE A 157 -1.27 -6.65 2.92
CA PHE A 157 -2.14 -5.60 2.40
C PHE A 157 -1.84 -5.34 0.92
N ARG A 158 -2.65 -5.96 0.05
CA ARG A 158 -2.60 -5.72 -1.40
C ARG A 158 -3.37 -4.45 -1.71
N VAL A 159 -2.67 -3.39 -2.09
CA VAL A 159 -3.28 -2.07 -2.25
C VAL A 159 -3.94 -1.94 -3.61
N ASP A 160 -5.22 -1.56 -3.59
CA ASP A 160 -5.95 -1.04 -4.73
C ASP A 160 -6.53 0.32 -4.32
N HIS A 161 -5.93 1.40 -4.82
CA HIS A 161 -6.30 2.75 -4.42
C HIS A 161 -7.76 3.15 -4.77
N TYR A 162 -8.48 2.40 -5.61
CA TYR A 162 -9.92 2.64 -5.82
C TYR A 162 -10.75 2.28 -4.60
N LEU A 163 -10.32 1.29 -3.82
CA LEU A 163 -11.03 0.86 -2.62
C LEU A 163 -11.03 1.93 -1.52
N GLY A 164 -10.06 2.84 -1.52
CA GLY A 164 -9.98 3.97 -0.58
C GLY A 164 -10.71 5.24 -1.07
N LYS A 165 -11.41 5.19 -2.21
CA LYS A 165 -12.23 6.33 -2.66
C LYS A 165 -13.54 6.33 -1.88
N GLU A 166 -13.90 7.48 -1.30
CA GLU A 166 -15.09 7.64 -0.46
C GLU A 166 -16.38 7.08 -1.09
N LEU A 167 -16.60 7.32 -2.38
CA LEU A 167 -17.78 6.80 -3.09
C LEU A 167 -17.78 5.26 -3.21
N VAL A 168 -16.61 4.64 -3.35
CA VAL A 168 -16.47 3.18 -3.43
C VAL A 168 -16.71 2.55 -2.06
N GLU A 169 -16.17 3.14 -0.99
CA GLU A 169 -16.44 2.71 0.38
C GLU A 169 -17.94 2.82 0.73
N ASN A 170 -18.60 3.88 0.26
CA ASN A 170 -20.01 4.13 0.50
C ASN A 170 -20.97 3.14 -0.19
N ILE A 171 -20.51 2.34 -1.17
CA ILE A 171 -21.34 1.30 -1.81
C ILE A 171 -21.91 0.34 -0.76
N LEU A 172 -21.09 -0.11 0.20
CA LEU A 172 -21.53 -1.04 1.24
C LEU A 172 -22.53 -0.40 2.19
N THR A 173 -22.30 0.85 2.58
CA THR A 173 -23.22 1.61 3.43
C THR A 173 -24.56 1.80 2.72
N LEU A 174 -24.54 2.21 1.45
CA LEU A 174 -25.73 2.37 0.62
C LEU A 174 -26.53 1.08 0.52
N ARG A 175 -25.88 -0.04 0.16
CA ARG A 175 -26.56 -1.33 -0.05
C ARG A 175 -27.09 -1.93 1.24
N PHE A 176 -26.32 -1.90 2.32
CA PHE A 176 -26.60 -2.71 3.51
C PHE A 176 -27.05 -1.94 4.74
N SER A 177 -27.03 -0.61 4.73
CA SER A 177 -27.57 0.22 5.82
C SER A 177 -28.92 0.87 5.46
N ASN A 178 -29.40 0.68 4.23
CA ASN A 178 -30.67 1.26 3.76
C ASN A 178 -31.67 0.16 3.37
N PRO A 179 -32.78 -0.02 4.13
CA PRO A 179 -33.78 -1.05 3.85
C PRO A 179 -34.44 -0.96 2.47
N LEU A 180 -34.53 0.25 1.90
CA LEU A 180 -35.05 0.44 0.54
C LEU A 180 -34.14 -0.21 -0.50
N PHE A 181 -32.83 0.07 -0.44
CA PHE A 181 -31.86 -0.52 -1.36
C PHE A 181 -31.75 -2.03 -1.17
N GLN A 182 -31.75 -2.54 0.07
CA GLN A 182 -31.73 -3.99 0.32
C GLN A 182 -32.86 -4.75 -0.41
N LYS A 183 -34.05 -4.15 -0.55
CA LYS A 183 -35.22 -4.78 -1.17
C LYS A 183 -35.23 -4.75 -2.69
N ILE A 184 -34.48 -3.85 -3.31
CA ILE A 184 -34.50 -3.64 -4.77
C ILE A 184 -33.16 -4.01 -5.42
N TRP A 185 -32.23 -4.59 -4.65
CA TRP A 185 -30.89 -4.94 -5.13
C TRP A 185 -30.80 -6.41 -5.55
N ASP A 186 -31.67 -6.80 -6.48
CA ASP A 186 -31.79 -8.16 -7.01
C ASP A 186 -32.09 -8.17 -8.51
N THR A 187 -32.13 -9.35 -9.10
CA THR A 187 -32.38 -9.56 -10.54
C THR A 187 -33.83 -9.29 -10.96
N GLU A 188 -34.77 -9.20 -10.02
CA GLU A 188 -36.17 -8.88 -10.33
C GLU A 188 -36.36 -7.37 -10.48
N SER A 189 -35.62 -6.59 -9.71
CA SER A 189 -35.72 -5.13 -9.65
C SER A 189 -34.69 -4.42 -10.53
N VAL A 190 -33.48 -4.98 -10.69
CA VAL A 190 -32.37 -4.37 -11.43
C VAL A 190 -32.27 -4.95 -12.83
N LYS A 191 -32.54 -4.12 -13.85
CA LYS A 191 -32.39 -4.51 -15.26
C LYS A 191 -30.93 -4.68 -15.71
N ASN A 192 -30.05 -3.75 -15.30
CA ASN A 192 -28.62 -3.79 -15.64
C ASN A 192 -27.81 -2.93 -14.66
N VAL A 193 -26.52 -3.24 -14.55
CA VAL A 193 -25.52 -2.47 -13.78
C VAL A 193 -24.46 -1.97 -14.76
N GLN A 194 -24.15 -0.67 -14.70
CA GLN A 194 -23.13 -0.05 -15.52
C GLN A 194 -22.04 0.51 -14.61
N ILE A 195 -20.80 0.10 -14.87
CA ILE A 195 -19.62 0.62 -14.19
C ILE A 195 -18.74 1.22 -15.27
N THR A 196 -18.56 2.53 -15.21
CA THR A 196 -17.83 3.29 -16.21
C THR A 196 -16.64 3.98 -15.57
N MET A 197 -15.48 3.79 -16.17
CA MET A 197 -14.29 4.60 -15.92
C MET A 197 -13.90 5.25 -17.24
N ALA A 198 -13.99 6.57 -17.27
CA ALA A 198 -13.57 7.39 -18.40
C ALA A 198 -12.38 8.23 -17.96
N GLU A 199 -11.38 8.33 -18.81
CA GLU A 199 -10.21 9.17 -18.62
C GLU A 199 -10.08 10.10 -19.83
N ASP A 200 -9.93 11.39 -19.58
CA ASP A 200 -9.77 12.41 -20.63
C ASP A 200 -8.31 12.56 -21.11
N MET A 201 -7.36 11.84 -20.48
CA MET A 201 -5.95 11.86 -20.83
C MET A 201 -5.57 10.69 -21.74
N GLY A 202 -4.72 10.95 -22.74
CA GLY A 202 -4.13 9.92 -23.58
C GLY A 202 -3.05 9.09 -22.84
N VAL A 203 -2.35 8.23 -23.57
CA VAL A 203 -1.30 7.34 -23.04
C VAL A 203 0.04 8.08 -22.78
N ASP A 204 -0.01 9.32 -22.32
CA ASP A 204 1.16 10.20 -22.22
C ASP A 204 2.23 9.59 -21.29
N GLY A 205 3.42 9.36 -21.87
CA GLY A 205 4.59 8.81 -21.18
C GLY A 205 4.50 7.33 -20.77
N ARG A 206 3.36 6.66 -20.98
CA ARG A 206 3.11 5.25 -20.57
C ARG A 206 2.89 4.29 -21.72
N THR A 207 3.20 4.72 -22.95
CA THR A 207 2.88 3.98 -24.19
C THR A 207 3.39 2.54 -24.15
N GLY A 208 4.63 2.30 -23.71
CA GLY A 208 5.20 0.94 -23.64
C GLY A 208 4.54 0.00 -22.62
N TYR A 209 4.13 0.50 -21.45
CA TYR A 209 3.40 -0.32 -20.47
C TYR A 209 1.97 -0.60 -20.92
N TYR A 210 1.30 0.42 -21.46
CA TYR A 210 -0.09 0.31 -21.90
C TYR A 210 -0.25 -0.58 -23.14
N ASP A 211 0.76 -0.63 -24.02
CA ASP A 211 0.76 -1.52 -25.19
C ASP A 211 0.79 -3.01 -24.79
N GLU A 212 1.49 -3.35 -23.69
CA GLU A 212 1.48 -4.72 -23.15
C GLU A 212 0.28 -5.02 -22.24
N ALA A 213 -0.18 -4.05 -21.46
CA ALA A 213 -1.21 -4.24 -20.44
C ALA A 213 -2.63 -4.12 -21.00
N GLY A 214 -2.87 -3.08 -21.80
CA GLY A 214 -4.18 -2.61 -22.23
C GLY A 214 -5.11 -2.23 -21.07
N ALA A 215 -6.28 -1.69 -21.41
CA ALA A 215 -7.30 -1.30 -20.43
C ALA A 215 -7.74 -2.45 -19.50
N ILE A 216 -7.65 -3.70 -19.96
CA ILE A 216 -8.07 -4.87 -19.18
C ILE A 216 -7.19 -5.05 -17.94
N LYS A 217 -5.86 -5.02 -18.07
CA LYS A 217 -4.96 -5.21 -16.92
C LYS A 217 -4.74 -3.92 -16.14
N ASP A 218 -4.81 -2.79 -16.83
CA ASP A 218 -4.53 -1.50 -16.19
C ASP A 218 -5.64 -1.10 -15.22
N VAL A 219 -6.91 -1.24 -15.62
CA VAL A 219 -8.07 -0.73 -14.86
C VAL A 219 -9.19 -1.74 -14.64
N PHE A 220 -9.44 -2.67 -15.57
CA PHE A 220 -10.59 -3.58 -15.44
C PHE A 220 -10.36 -4.65 -14.38
N GLN A 221 -9.26 -5.40 -14.48
CA GLN A 221 -8.96 -6.56 -13.62
C GLN A 221 -8.82 -6.17 -12.14
N ASN A 222 -8.40 -4.94 -11.86
CA ASN A 222 -8.27 -4.39 -10.52
C ASN A 222 -9.51 -3.57 -10.12
N HIS A 223 -9.54 -2.29 -10.48
CA HIS A 223 -10.48 -1.28 -9.99
C HIS A 223 -11.94 -1.63 -10.30
N LEU A 224 -12.25 -1.95 -11.56
CA LEU A 224 -13.63 -2.20 -11.95
C LEU A 224 -14.14 -3.53 -11.40
N LEU A 225 -13.27 -4.55 -11.33
CA LEU A 225 -13.63 -5.83 -10.73
C LEU A 225 -13.86 -5.71 -9.21
N GLN A 226 -13.11 -4.85 -8.52
CA GLN A 226 -13.34 -4.53 -7.10
C GLN A 226 -14.66 -3.77 -6.89
N VAL A 227 -14.95 -2.77 -7.72
CA VAL A 227 -16.25 -2.07 -7.64
C VAL A 227 -17.39 -3.04 -7.96
N LEU A 228 -17.22 -3.92 -8.96
CA LEU A 228 -18.19 -4.95 -9.29
C LEU A 228 -18.41 -5.92 -8.12
N SER A 229 -17.34 -6.35 -7.44
CA SER A 229 -17.44 -7.26 -6.30
C SER A 229 -18.25 -6.62 -5.16
N LEU A 230 -17.97 -5.36 -4.81
CA LEU A 230 -18.72 -4.59 -3.80
C LEU A 230 -20.18 -4.35 -4.22
N THR A 231 -20.44 -4.24 -5.52
CA THR A 231 -21.78 -4.04 -6.09
C THR A 231 -22.60 -5.34 -6.10
N ALA A 232 -21.97 -6.48 -6.36
CA ALA A 232 -22.64 -7.77 -6.57
C ALA A 232 -22.60 -8.72 -5.36
N MET A 233 -21.72 -8.49 -4.38
CA MET A 233 -21.58 -9.38 -3.21
C MET A 233 -22.88 -9.50 -2.42
N LYS A 234 -23.09 -10.64 -1.76
CA LYS A 234 -24.16 -10.79 -0.77
C LYS A 234 -23.86 -9.96 0.47
N GLN A 235 -24.89 -9.69 1.28
CA GLN A 235 -24.70 -9.05 2.57
C GLN A 235 -23.78 -9.92 3.43
N PRO A 236 -22.67 -9.39 3.95
CA PRO A 236 -21.79 -10.15 4.82
C PRO A 236 -22.46 -10.42 6.16
N ASP A 237 -22.17 -11.57 6.74
CA ASP A 237 -22.65 -11.93 8.06
C ASP A 237 -22.13 -10.96 9.12
N SER A 238 -22.93 -10.70 10.15
CA SER A 238 -22.67 -9.66 11.16
C SER A 238 -21.33 -9.81 11.90
N SER A 239 -20.73 -11.00 11.91
CA SER A 239 -19.41 -11.28 12.49
C SER A 239 -18.25 -10.64 11.72
N ASP A 240 -18.40 -10.35 10.43
CA ASP A 240 -17.35 -9.70 9.61
C ASP A 240 -17.34 -8.17 9.74
N ARG A 241 -18.46 -7.56 10.16
CA ARG A 241 -18.58 -6.09 10.25
C ARG A 241 -17.71 -5.45 11.34
N ARG A 242 -17.25 -6.22 12.34
CA ARG A 242 -16.55 -5.67 13.52
C ARG A 242 -15.06 -5.37 13.33
N ARG A 243 -14.44 -5.69 12.18
CA ARG A 243 -12.99 -5.52 11.98
C ARG A 243 -12.54 -4.15 11.46
N ARG A 244 -13.43 -3.17 11.30
CA ARG A 244 -13.10 -1.82 10.78
C ARG A 244 -13.25 -0.67 11.79
N LYS A 245 -13.48 -0.98 13.07
CA LYS A 245 -13.43 0.02 14.15
C LYS A 245 -12.59 -0.54 15.29
N GLY A 246 -11.30 -0.23 15.25
CA GLY A 246 -10.28 -0.50 16.24
C GLY A 246 -9.03 0.21 15.80
#